data_AF-A0A3D3DQT8-F1
#
_entry.id   AF-A0A3D3DQT8-F1
#
_cell.length_a   1.000
_cell.length_b   1.000
_cell.length_c   1.000
_cell.angle_alpha   90.00
_cell.angle_beta   90.00
_cell.angle_gamma   90.00
#
_symmetry.space_group_name_H-M   'P 1'
#
loop_
_entity.id
_entity.type
_entity.pdbx_description
1 polymer ?
#
loop_
_entity_poly.entity_id
_entity_poly.type
_entity_poly.pdbx_seq_one_letter_code
_entity_poly.pdbx_strand_id
1 'polypeptide(L)'
;RALEKRPVSVESIEAELDQIKHRLRATGEREIKSLQVGECVMESLKALDHVAYVRFASVYRSFQDLAEFRDAIESLEAEPAEGDSP
;
A
#
# COMPACT_ATOMS: atom_id res chain seq x y z
N ARG A 1 -9.64 5.87 -6.61
CA ARG A 1 -8.54 6.84 -6.39
C ARG A 1 -8.14 6.79 -4.92
N ALA A 2 -7.05 6.10 -4.56
CA ALA A 2 -6.70 5.86 -3.15
C ALA A 2 -6.18 7.13 -2.42
N LEU A 3 -5.32 7.88 -3.10
CA LEU A 3 -4.63 9.07 -2.57
C LEU A 3 -5.41 10.39 -2.73
N GLU A 4 -6.58 10.36 -3.37
CA GLU A 4 -7.36 11.57 -3.62
C GLU A 4 -7.82 12.22 -2.31
N LYS A 5 -7.53 13.52 -2.17
CA LYS A 5 -7.79 14.35 -0.96
C LYS A 5 -7.02 13.91 0.29
N ARG A 6 -5.93 13.14 0.14
CA ARG A 6 -5.01 12.82 1.23
C ARG A 6 -3.88 13.84 1.30
N PRO A 7 -3.33 14.14 2.48
CA PRO A 7 -2.21 15.05 2.66
C PRO A 7 -0.88 14.37 2.30
N VAL A 8 -0.79 13.81 1.09
CA VAL A 8 0.39 13.12 0.58
C VAL A 8 0.96 13.97 -0.55
N SER A 9 2.26 14.31 -0.45
CA SER A 9 2.92 15.11 -1.47
C SER A 9 3.11 14.33 -2.77
N VAL A 10 3.20 15.05 -3.89
CA VAL A 10 3.43 14.42 -5.19
C VAL A 10 4.81 13.77 -5.23
N GLU A 11 5.80 14.42 -4.60
CA GLU A 11 7.17 13.95 -4.51
C GLU A 11 7.26 12.61 -3.76
N SER A 12 6.51 12.43 -2.67
CA SER A 12 6.48 11.15 -1.96
C SER A 12 5.83 10.06 -2.80
N ILE A 13 4.79 10.38 -3.57
CA ILE A 13 4.16 9.41 -4.49
C ILE A 13 5.14 8.98 -5.58
N GLU A 14 5.86 9.93 -6.18
CA GLU A 14 6.85 9.65 -7.21
C GLU A 14 8.01 8.80 -6.66
N ALA A 15 8.50 9.12 -5.47
CA ALA A 15 9.54 8.35 -4.79
C ALA A 15 9.10 6.90 -4.55
N GLU A 16 7.89 6.68 -4.02
CA GLU A 16 7.34 5.33 -3.80
C GLU A 16 7.19 4.57 -5.13
N LEU A 17 6.69 5.22 -6.18
CA LEU A 17 6.56 4.60 -7.50
C LEU A 17 7.91 4.17 -8.06
N ASP A 18 8.96 4.97 -7.86
CA ASP A 18 10.30 4.63 -8.31
C ASP A 18 10.92 3.50 -7.49
N GLN A 19 10.67 3.46 -6.18
CA GLN A 19 11.05 2.31 -5.34
C GLN A 19 10.35 1.02 -5.80
N ILE A 20 9.04 1.05 -6.07
CA ILE A 20 8.30 -0.10 -6.59
C ILE A 20 8.89 -0.56 -7.93
N LYS A 21 9.11 0.35 -8.89
CA LYS A 21 9.73 0.02 -10.18
C LYS A 21 11.11 -0.60 -9.98
N HIS A 22 11.91 -0.07 -9.06
CA HIS A 22 13.24 -0.59 -8.78
C HIS A 22 13.18 -2.01 -8.20
N ARG A 23 12.34 -2.26 -7.19
CA ARG A 23 12.09 -3.59 -6.61
C ARG A 23 11.66 -4.58 -7.68
N LEU A 24 10.69 -4.21 -8.52
CA LEU A 24 10.20 -5.09 -9.60
C LEU A 24 11.30 -5.39 -10.63
N ARG A 25 12.11 -4.40 -11.03
CA ARG A 25 13.24 -4.64 -11.95
C ARG A 25 14.33 -5.52 -11.33
N ALA A 26 14.56 -5.38 -10.03
CA ALA A 26 15.57 -6.15 -9.31
C ALA A 26 15.24 -7.66 -9.23
N THR A 27 13.98 -8.06 -9.46
CA THR A 27 13.59 -9.48 -9.56
C THR A 27 14.24 -10.19 -10.76
N GLY A 28 14.63 -9.43 -11.81
CA GLY A 28 15.16 -9.99 -13.05
C GLY A 28 14.13 -10.73 -13.92
N GLU A 29 12.86 -10.74 -13.52
CA GLU A 29 11.79 -11.40 -14.27
C GLU A 29 11.40 -10.59 -15.51
N ARG A 30 11.17 -11.30 -16.62
CA ARG A 30 10.75 -10.69 -17.90
C ARG A 30 9.29 -10.26 -17.88
N GLU A 31 8.47 -10.94 -17.09
CA GLU A 31 7.04 -10.70 -16.93
C GLU A 31 6.71 -10.71 -15.44
N ILE A 32 5.96 -9.71 -14.98
CA ILE A 32 5.58 -9.58 -13.57
C ILE A 32 4.09 -9.83 -13.45
N LYS A 33 3.69 -10.68 -12.50
CA LYS A 33 2.28 -10.90 -12.18
C LYS A 33 1.67 -9.63 -11.61
N SER A 34 0.48 -9.24 -12.08
CA SER A 34 -0.25 -8.07 -11.55
C SER A 34 -0.48 -8.14 -10.04
N LEU A 35 -0.63 -9.36 -9.50
CA LEU A 35 -0.74 -9.58 -8.06
C LEU A 35 0.47 -9.01 -7.32
N GLN A 36 1.69 -9.32 -7.78
CA GLN A 36 2.93 -8.83 -7.16
C GLN A 36 3.05 -7.31 -7.21
N VAL A 37 2.61 -6.68 -8.30
CA VAL A 37 2.56 -5.21 -8.38
C VAL A 37 1.59 -4.64 -7.33
N GLY A 38 0.42 -5.25 -7.19
CA GLY A 38 -0.57 -4.85 -6.20
C GLY A 38 -0.09 -5.01 -4.76
N GLU A 39 0.63 -6.08 -4.45
CA GLU A 39 1.28 -6.30 -3.15
C GLU A 39 2.29 -5.19 -2.85
N CYS A 40 3.17 -4.85 -3.80
CA CYS A 40 4.12 -3.74 -3.62
C CYS A 40 3.41 -2.39 -3.40
N VAL A 41 2.33 -2.13 -4.13
CA VAL A 41 1.53 -0.90 -3.94
C VAL A 41 0.85 -0.89 -2.58
N MET A 42 0.32 -2.03 -2.12
CA MET A 42 -0.28 -2.17 -0.79
C MET A 42 0.73 -1.84 0.31
N GLU A 43 1.93 -2.40 0.26
CA GLU A 43 3.01 -2.12 1.20
C GLU A 43 3.39 -0.63 1.23
N SER A 44 3.63 -0.03 0.06
CA SER A 44 3.97 1.41 -0.05
C SER A 44 2.84 2.30 0.49
N LEU A 45 1.58 2.00 0.15
CA LEU A 45 0.44 2.76 0.68
C LEU A 45 0.28 2.59 2.19
N LYS A 46 0.60 1.41 2.73
CA LYS A 46 0.53 1.15 4.17
C LYS A 46 1.49 2.05 4.93
N ALA A 47 2.72 2.25 4.43
CA ALA A 47 3.69 3.18 5.01
C ALA A 47 3.33 4.65 4.76
N LEU A 48 2.80 4.97 3.59
CA LEU A 48 2.56 6.35 3.17
C LEU A 48 1.30 6.96 3.78
N ASP A 49 0.19 6.22 3.78
CA ASP A 49 -1.10 6.70 4.26
C ASP A 49 -2.10 5.55 4.50
N HIS A 50 -2.42 5.29 5.77
CA HIS A 50 -3.30 4.19 6.18
C HIS A 50 -4.69 4.25 5.53
N VAL A 51 -5.24 5.45 5.30
CA VAL A 51 -6.57 5.60 4.67
C VAL A 51 -6.50 5.27 3.17
N ALA A 52 -5.43 5.67 2.49
CA ALA A 52 -5.20 5.32 1.10
C ALA A 52 -4.99 3.81 0.95
N TYR A 53 -4.25 3.18 1.87
CA TYR A 53 -4.13 1.72 1.95
C TYR A 53 -5.50 1.07 2.03
N VAL A 54 -6.34 1.42 3.00
CA VAL A 54 -7.67 0.81 3.16
C VAL A 54 -8.55 1.01 1.91
N ARG A 55 -8.51 2.19 1.29
CA ARG A 55 -9.26 2.49 0.05
C ARG A 55 -8.77 1.68 -1.15
N PHE A 56 -7.47 1.37 -1.20
CA PHE A 56 -6.91 0.53 -2.26
C PHE A 56 -7.24 -0.95 -1.99
N ALA A 57 -7.02 -1.38 -0.74
CA ALA A 57 -7.28 -2.73 -0.26
C ALA A 57 -8.72 -3.17 -0.52
N SER A 58 -9.70 -2.28 -0.31
CA SER A 58 -11.11 -2.62 -0.52
C SER A 58 -11.44 -3.02 -1.96
N VAL A 59 -10.75 -2.45 -2.95
CA VAL A 59 -10.91 -2.84 -4.35
C VAL A 59 -10.02 -4.02 -4.68
N TYR A 60 -8.75 -3.97 -4.27
CA TYR A 60 -7.75 -4.98 -4.61
C TYR A 60 -8.10 -6.37 -4.04
N ARG A 61 -8.58 -6.42 -2.79
CA ARG A 61 -9.05 -7.64 -2.13
C ARG A 61 -10.56 -7.88 -2.31
N SER A 62 -11.25 -7.00 -3.04
CA SER A 62 -12.68 -7.11 -3.33
C SER A 62 -13.53 -7.29 -2.08
N PHE A 63 -13.44 -6.34 -1.15
CA PHE A 63 -14.20 -6.42 0.10
C PHE A 63 -15.71 -6.54 -0.18
N GLN A 64 -16.35 -7.50 0.48
CA GLN A 64 -17.77 -7.80 0.36
C GLN A 64 -18.58 -7.28 1.55
N ASP A 65 -17.96 -7.14 2.72
CA ASP A 65 -18.65 -6.74 3.93
C ASP A 65 -17.83 -5.84 4.87
N LEU A 66 -18.49 -5.42 5.95
CA LEU A 66 -17.88 -4.55 6.96
C LEU A 66 -16.82 -5.30 7.81
N ALA A 67 -16.91 -6.62 7.94
CA ALA A 67 -15.95 -7.39 8.72
C ALA A 67 -14.57 -7.34 8.05
N GLU A 68 -14.49 -7.54 6.74
CA GLU A 68 -13.22 -7.44 5.99
C GLU A 68 -12.59 -6.04 6.08
N PHE A 69 -13.42 -5.00 6.15
CA PHE A 69 -12.95 -3.64 6.40
C PHE A 69 -12.38 -3.47 7.82
N ARG A 70 -13.03 -4.04 8.84
CA ARG A 70 -12.49 -4.03 10.21
C ARG A 70 -11.18 -4.80 10.28
N ASP A 71 -11.11 -5.98 9.68
CA ASP A 71 -9.89 -6.80 9.69
C ASP A 71 -8.72 -6.04 9.06
N ALA A 72 -8.97 -5.26 8.01
CA ALA A 72 -7.95 -4.39 7.41
C ALA A 72 -7.48 -3.26 8.34
N ILE A 73 -8.37 -2.71 9.18
CA ILE A 73 -8.03 -1.71 10.20
C ILE A 73 -7.27 -2.36 11.36
N GLU A 74 -7.75 -3.47 11.88
CA GLU A 74 -7.09 -4.21 12.96
C GLU A 74 -5.67 -4.63 12.55
N SER A 75 -5.48 -5.03 11.29
CA SER A 75 -4.15 -5.31 10.72
C SER A 75 -3.22 -4.10 10.62
N LEU A 76 -3.75 -2.87 10.61
CA LEU A 76 -2.95 -1.65 10.70
C LEU A 76 -2.59 -1.31 12.15
N GLU A 77 -3.49 -1.59 13.09
CA GLU A 77 -3.26 -1.33 14.52
C GLU A 77 -2.30 -2.34 15.17
N ALA A 78 -2.29 -3.58 14.66
CA ALA A 78 -1.45 -4.66 15.18
C ALA A 78 0.02 -4.58 14.73
N GLU A 79 0.35 -3.77 13.73
CA GLU A 79 1.75 -3.51 13.38
C GLU A 79 2.31 -2.41 14.29
N PRO A 80 3.33 -2.71 15.12
CA PRO A 80 3.98 -1.67 15.88
C PRO A 80 4.53 -0.65 14.89
N ALA A 81 4.20 0.63 15.09
CA ALA A 81 4.78 1.72 14.32
C ALA A 81 6.31 1.65 14.46
N GLU A 82 7.00 1.08 13.47
CA GLU A 82 8.44 1.22 13.31
C GLU A 82 8.71 2.69 12.97
N GLY A 83 8.79 3.53 14.01
CA GLY A 83 8.91 4.97 13.86
C GLY A 83 9.12 5.74 15.17
N ASP A 84 8.81 5.15 16.33
CA ASP A 84 9.13 5.77 17.63
C ASP A 84 10.34 5.04 18.26
N SER A 85 11.51 5.23 17.64
CA SER A 85 12.78 5.01 18.34
C SER A 85 13.11 6.27 19.15
N PRO A 86 13.40 6.17 20.46
CA PRO A 86 13.76 7.32 21.29
C PRO A 86 15.07 8.00 20.89
#